data_AF-A0A934W0K0-F1
#
_entry.id   AF-A0A934W0K0-F1
#
_cell.length_a   1.000
_cell.length_b   1.000
_cell.length_c   1.000
_cell.angle_alpha   90.00
_cell.angle_beta   90.00
_cell.angle_gamma   90.00
#
_symmetry.space_group_name_H-M   'P 1'
#
loop_
_entity.id
_entity.type
_entity.pdbx_description
1 polymer ?
#
loop_
_entity_poly.entity_id
_entity_poly.type
_entity_poly.pdbx_seq_one_letter_code
_entity_poly.pdbx_strand_id
1 'polypeptide(L)'
;MPAKDRTFDAVAAYGSEHWVAARFGRSHDWLKRERPRLEAEGFPPRDRLTGYTLKADVDAWLAKRRRVADPAGRQDFPDRIGGVNLAKL
;
A
#
# COMPACT_ATOMS: atom_id res chain seq x y z
N MET A 1 5.42 -21.77 -12.18
CA MET A 1 4.84 -20.42 -12.15
C MET A 1 4.09 -20.26 -10.83
N PRO A 2 4.40 -19.28 -9.97
CA PRO A 2 3.57 -19.05 -8.79
C PRO A 2 2.14 -18.75 -9.27
N ALA A 3 1.15 -19.36 -8.61
CA ALA A 3 -0.25 -19.17 -8.96
C ALA A 3 -0.58 -17.67 -8.93
N LYS A 4 -1.22 -17.17 -9.99
CA LYS A 4 -1.65 -15.76 -10.07
C LYS A 4 -2.53 -15.45 -8.87
N ASP A 5 -2.10 -14.50 -8.05
CA ASP A 5 -2.84 -14.10 -6.85
C ASP A 5 -4.18 -13.46 -7.25
N ARG A 6 -5.26 -14.23 -7.06
CA ARG A 6 -6.62 -13.81 -7.44
C ARG A 6 -7.17 -12.70 -6.54
N THR A 7 -6.51 -12.41 -5.42
CA THR A 7 -6.93 -11.31 -4.55
C THR A 7 -6.67 -9.94 -5.17
N PHE A 8 -5.89 -9.84 -6.25
CA PHE A 8 -5.76 -8.61 -7.03
C PHE A 8 -6.96 -8.31 -7.93
N ASP A 9 -7.87 -9.28 -8.11
CA ASP A 9 -9.10 -9.05 -8.87
C ASP A 9 -10.00 -8.01 -8.17
N ALA A 10 -10.68 -7.18 -8.95
CA ALA A 10 -11.54 -6.12 -8.44
C ALA A 10 -12.76 -6.70 -7.67
N VAL A 11 -13.23 -7.88 -8.06
CA VAL A 11 -14.39 -8.52 -7.41
C VAL A 11 -14.03 -9.23 -6.10
N ALA A 12 -12.74 -9.45 -5.83
CA ALA A 12 -12.30 -10.10 -4.61
C ALA A 12 -12.47 -9.16 -3.40
N ALA A 13 -13.30 -9.55 -2.43
CA ALA A 13 -13.54 -8.78 -1.20
C ALA A 13 -12.33 -8.80 -0.24
N TYR A 14 -11.53 -9.86 -0.29
CA TYR A 14 -10.38 -10.08 0.57
C TYR A 14 -9.06 -9.92 -0.20
N GLY A 15 -8.05 -9.38 0.49
CA GLY A 15 -6.70 -9.13 0.00
C GLY A 15 -5.68 -10.07 0.66
N SER A 16 -4.78 -10.63 -0.14
CA SER A 16 -3.59 -11.32 0.36
C SER A 16 -2.62 -10.33 1.02
N GLU A 17 -1.60 -10.86 1.70
CA GLU A 17 -0.52 -10.01 2.21
C GLU A 17 0.26 -9.29 1.10
N HIS A 18 0.38 -9.90 -0.09
CA HIS A 18 1.00 -9.25 -1.24
C HIS A 18 0.14 -8.09 -1.74
N TRP A 19 -1.19 -8.27 -1.78
CA TRP A 19 -2.12 -7.20 -2.10
C TRP A 19 -2.05 -6.06 -1.08
N VAL A 20 -2.04 -6.39 0.22
CA VAL A 20 -1.92 -5.38 1.28
C VAL A 20 -0.60 -4.62 1.15
N ALA A 21 0.53 -5.31 1.01
CA ALA A 21 1.84 -4.67 0.84
C ALA A 21 1.87 -3.75 -0.39
N ALA A 22 1.26 -4.18 -1.49
CA ALA A 22 1.10 -3.37 -2.70
C ALA A 22 0.25 -2.10 -2.46
N ARG A 23 -0.80 -2.15 -1.63
CA ARG A 23 -1.56 -0.93 -1.24
C ARG A 23 -0.71 0.08 -0.49
N PHE A 24 0.30 -0.38 0.25
CA PHE A 24 1.28 0.50 0.91
C PHE A 24 2.43 0.93 -0.02
N GLY A 25 2.54 0.37 -1.23
CA GLY A 25 3.68 0.59 -2.12
C GLY A 25 4.99 0.01 -1.55
N ARG A 26 4.91 -1.08 -0.78
CA ARG A 26 6.04 -1.71 -0.09
C ARG A 26 6.13 -3.20 -0.41
N SER A 27 7.23 -3.83 0.01
CA SER A 27 7.45 -5.27 -0.15
C SER A 27 6.65 -6.09 0.88
N HIS A 28 6.42 -7.38 0.57
CA HIS A 28 5.77 -8.31 1.50
C HIS A 28 6.56 -8.49 2.79
N ASP A 29 7.90 -8.57 2.73
CA ASP A 29 8.77 -8.62 3.91
C ASP A 29 8.60 -7.41 4.83
N TRP A 30 8.44 -6.21 4.27
CA TRP A 30 8.15 -5.02 5.05
C TRP A 30 6.84 -5.18 5.80
N LEU A 31 5.78 -5.63 5.13
CA LEU A 31 4.48 -5.83 5.76
C LEU A 31 4.59 -6.86 6.89
N LYS A 32 5.31 -7.97 6.69
CA LYS A 32 5.48 -9.00 7.73
C LYS A 32 6.14 -8.45 9.00
N ARG A 33 7.15 -7.59 8.86
CA ARG A 33 7.84 -6.95 10.00
C ARG A 33 6.95 -5.92 10.69
N GLU A 34 6.24 -5.10 9.91
CA GLU A 34 5.46 -3.97 10.44
C GLU A 34 4.02 -4.33 10.81
N ARG A 35 3.52 -5.51 10.43
CA ARG A 35 2.14 -5.96 10.72
C ARG A 35 1.77 -5.85 12.20
N PRO A 36 2.58 -6.32 13.17
CA PRO A 36 2.22 -6.24 14.59
C PRO A 36 2.05 -4.80 15.06
N ARG A 37 2.92 -3.90 14.59
CA ARG A 37 2.84 -2.48 14.89
C ARG A 37 1.59 -1.84 14.25
N LEU A 38 1.32 -2.14 12.99
CA LEU A 38 0.14 -1.64 12.29
C LEU A 38 -1.14 -2.07 12.99
N GLU A 39 -1.25 -3.34 13.38
CA GLU A 39 -2.41 -3.88 14.11
C GLU A 39 -2.57 -3.22 15.49
N ALA A 40 -1.47 -2.96 16.21
CA ALA A 40 -1.50 -2.17 17.45
C ALA A 40 -1.98 -0.73 17.22
N GLU A 41 -1.70 -0.15 16.05
CA GLU A 41 -2.21 1.16 15.61
C GLU A 41 -3.64 1.07 15.01
N GLY A 42 -4.31 -0.08 15.10
CA GLY A 42 -5.69 -0.31 14.66
C GLY A 42 -5.85 -0.71 13.20
N PHE A 43 -4.80 -1.19 12.54
CA PHE A 43 -4.90 -1.81 11.21
C PHE A 43 -5.75 -3.09 11.29
N PRO A 44 -6.59 -3.39 10.30
CA PRO A 44 -7.46 -4.56 10.33
C PRO A 44 -6.67 -5.87 10.50
N PRO A 45 -7.09 -6.74 11.44
CA PRO A 45 -6.47 -8.04 11.62
C PRO A 45 -6.76 -8.96 10.44
N ARG A 46 -6.04 -10.08 10.36
CA ARG A 46 -6.36 -11.13 9.40
C ARG A 46 -7.64 -11.84 9.82
N ASP A 47 -8.46 -12.17 8.84
CA ASP A 47 -9.57 -13.10 9.02
C ASP A 47 -9.01 -14.48 9.42
N ARG A 48 -9.57 -15.05 10.49
CA ARG A 48 -9.03 -16.29 11.08
C ARG A 48 -9.31 -17.52 10.23
N LEU A 49 -10.34 -17.47 9.37
CA LEU A 49 -10.74 -18.60 8.54
C LEU A 49 -9.91 -18.66 7.26
N THR A 50 -9.68 -17.51 6.63
CA THR A 50 -9.04 -17.42 5.31
C THR A 50 -7.60 -16.94 5.36
N GLY A 51 -7.17 -16.32 6.47
CA GLY A 51 -5.85 -15.70 6.60
C GLY A 51 -5.69 -14.40 5.82
N TYR A 52 -6.74 -13.92 5.14
CA TYR A 52 -6.72 -12.70 4.33
C TYR A 52 -7.22 -11.48 5.12
N THR A 53 -7.01 -10.29 4.56
CA THR A 53 -7.51 -9.04 5.16
C THR A 53 -8.64 -8.49 4.31
N LEU A 54 -9.73 -8.01 4.92
CA LEU A 54 -10.83 -7.41 4.17
C LEU A 54 -10.36 -6.12 3.49
N LYS A 55 -10.52 -6.01 2.17
CA LYS A 55 -10.00 -4.87 1.40
C LYS A 55 -10.63 -3.54 1.83
N ALA A 56 -11.95 -3.56 2.08
CA ALA A 56 -12.70 -2.39 2.49
C ALA A 56 -12.14 -1.76 3.78
N ASP A 57 -11.75 -2.58 4.76
CA ASP A 57 -11.18 -2.10 6.02
C ASP A 57 -9.78 -1.52 5.83
N VAL A 58 -8.97 -2.13 4.95
CA VAL A 58 -7.63 -1.62 4.60
C VAL A 58 -7.76 -0.24 3.96
N ASP A 59 -8.69 -0.08 3.01
CA ASP A 59 -8.93 1.19 2.34
C ASP A 59 -9.51 2.25 3.29
N ALA A 60 -10.43 1.88 4.18
CA ALA A 60 -10.97 2.77 5.20
C ALA A 60 -9.89 3.25 6.18
N TRP A 61 -9.00 2.36 6.61
CA TRP A 61 -7.89 2.69 7.51
C TRP A 61 -6.87 3.62 6.83
N LEU A 62 -6.52 3.36 5.56
CA LEU A 62 -5.63 4.24 4.78
C LEU A 62 -6.27 5.61 4.54
N ALA A 63 -7.56 5.66 4.22
CA ALA A 63 -8.30 6.91 4.03
C ALA A 63 -8.34 7.74 5.33
N LYS A 64 -8.54 7.11 6.48
CA LYS A 64 -8.48 7.77 7.79
C LYS A 64 -7.11 8.41 8.04
N ARG A 65 -6.02 7.71 7.73
CA ARG A 65 -4.65 8.27 7.86
C ARG A 65 -4.39 9.43 6.92
N ARG A 66 -4.85 9.34 5.67
CA ARG A 66 -4.75 10.45 4.71
C ARG A 66 -5.44 11.71 5.23
N ARG A 67 -6.60 11.57 5.88
CA ARG A 67 -7.35 12.69 6.45
C ARG A 67 -6.65 13.32 7.66
N VAL A 68 -5.96 12.54 8.48
CA VAL A 68 -5.21 13.05 9.63
C VAL A 68 -3.89 13.71 9.20
N ALA A 69 -3.28 13.25 8.11
CA ALA A 69 -2.04 13.81 7.57
C ALA A 69 -2.24 15.07 6.70
N ASP A 70 -3.48 15.53 6.49
CA ASP A 70 -3.77 16.70 5.66
C ASP A 70 -4.07 17.95 6.50
N PRO A 71 -3.07 18.83 6.64
CA PRO A 71 -3.30 20.27 6.57
C PRO A 71 -2.67 20.77 5.26
N ALA A 72 -3.42 20.70 4.15
CA ALA A 72 -3.11 21.28 2.85
C ALA A 72 -1.83 20.76 2.16
N GLY A 73 -2.04 19.96 1.11
CA GLY A 73 -1.29 20.01 -0.14
C GLY A 73 0.22 20.27 -0.05
N ARG A 74 1.01 19.22 0.19
CA ARG A 74 2.41 19.22 -0.27
C ARG A 74 2.80 17.87 -0.82
N GLN A 75 2.49 17.66 -2.09
CA GLN A 75 3.24 16.77 -2.95
C GLN A 75 4.33 17.60 -3.62
N ASP A 76 5.37 17.91 -2.85
CA ASP A 76 6.63 18.42 -3.39
C ASP A 76 7.33 17.21 -4.03
N PHE A 77 7.12 17.03 -5.33
CA PHE A 77 8.01 16.19 -6.11
C PHE A 77 9.31 16.97 -6.24
N PRO A 78 10.45 16.48 -5.72
CA PRO A 78 11.72 17.13 -6.00
C PRO A 78 11.99 17.01 -7.50
N ASP A 79 11.87 18.13 -8.20
CA ASP A 79 12.43 18.33 -9.52
C ASP A 79 13.94 18.08 -9.41
N ARG A 80 14.39 16.90 -9.87
CA ARG A 80 15.81 16.60 -9.95
C ARG A 80 16.21 16.05 -11.32
N ILE A 81 16.64 17.02 -12.14
CA ILE A 81 17.92 17.09 -12.86
C ILE A 81 18.11 16.19 -14.09
N GLY A 82 18.37 16.85 -15.22
CA GLY A 82 19.11 16.25 -16.33
C GLY A 82 19.13 17.10 -17.60
N GLY A 83 19.63 18.33 -17.55
CA GLY A 83 19.81 19.17 -18.74
C GLY A 83 20.69 18.49 -19.79
N VAL A 84 20.10 18.11 -20.93
CA VAL A 84 20.85 17.75 -22.13
C VAL A 84 21.08 19.02 -22.93
N ASN A 85 22.31 19.52 -22.90
CA ASN A 85 22.77 20.58 -23.81
C ASN A 85 22.82 20.02 -25.23
N LEU A 86 21.84 20.40 -26.07
CA LEU A 86 21.84 20.13 -27.50
C LEU A 86 22.67 21.20 -28.24
N ALA A 87 23.93 21.36 -27.85
CA ALA A 87 24.89 22.24 -28.50
C ALA A 87 26.18 21.46 -28.79
N LYS A 88 26.11 20.62 -29.81
CA LYS A 88 27.22 20.16 -30.65
C LYS A 88 26.62 19.41 -31.85
N LEU A 89 26.23 20.21 -32.85
CA LEU A 89 26.44 19.88 -34.25
C LEU A 89 27.94 20.01 -34.55
#